data_AF-A0A396GYA4-F1
#
_entry.id   AF-A0A396GYA4-F1
#
_cell.length_a   1.000
_cell.length_b   1.000
_cell.length_c   1.000
_cell.angle_alpha   90.00
_cell.angle_beta   90.00
_cell.angle_gamma   90.00
#
_symmetry.space_group_name_H-M   'P 1'
#
loop_
_entity.id
_entity.type
_entity.pdbx_description
1 polymer ?
#
loop_
_entity_poly.entity_id
_entity_poly.type
_entity_poly.pdbx_seq_one_letter_code
_entity_poly.pdbx_strand_id
1 'polypeptide(L)' 'MLCIINNKNYFLSAAGGDLRQYLEGLASAENMVKYVEQHPFGQERITETNEFWDFYLNVINSISACQPEK' A
#
# COMPACT_ATOMS: atom_id res chain seq x y z
N MET A 1 -5.31 2.72 -9.94
CA MET A 1 -4.37 3.29 -8.94
C MET A 1 -4.94 2.97 -7.56
N LEU A 2 -4.72 1.74 -7.08
CA LEU A 2 -5.19 1.28 -5.78
C LEU A 2 -4.00 0.65 -5.07
N CYS A 3 -3.31 1.44 -4.26
CA CYS A 3 -2.30 0.95 -3.34
C CYS A 3 -3.05 0.38 -2.13
N ILE A 4 -3.29 -0.92 -2.11
CA ILE A 4 -3.87 -1.59 -0.95
C ILE A 4 -2.79 -1.63 0.13
N ILE A 5 -2.99 -0.85 1.20
CA ILE A 5 -2.17 -0.86 2.41
C ILE A 5 -2.50 -2.15 3.16
N ASN A 6 -1.74 -3.23 2.94
CA ASN A 6 -1.80 -4.44 3.77
C ASN A 6 -0.50 -4.61 4.57
N ASN A 7 -0.53 -3.97 5.74
CA ASN A 7 0.23 -4.24 6.96
C ASN A 7 1.27 -5.39 6.91
N LYS A 8 2.50 -5.05 6.53
CA LYS A 8 3.69 -5.65 7.14
C LYS A 8 4.52 -4.53 7.77
N ASN A 9 4.17 -4.23 9.02
CA ASN A 9 5.06 -3.64 10.03
C ASN A 9 5.66 -2.26 9.71
N TYR A 10 4.84 -1.20 9.71
CA TYR A 10 5.32 0.19 9.56
C TYR A 10 5.54 0.93 10.90
N PHE A 11 5.63 0.23 12.03
CA PHE A 11 5.53 0.90 13.34
C PHE A 11 6.80 0.88 14.21
N LEU A 12 7.82 0.04 13.98
CA LEU A 12 8.85 -0.15 15.02
C LEU A 12 10.29 0.02 14.53
N SER A 13 10.66 1.26 14.25
CA SER A 13 12.00 1.78 14.55
C SER A 13 11.83 3.17 15.14
N ALA A 14 12.21 3.30 16.41
CA ALA A 14 12.11 4.52 17.20
C ALA A 14 12.72 5.73 16.45
N ALA A 15 12.09 6.90 16.61
CA ALA A 15 12.27 8.16 15.87
C ALA A 15 11.42 8.27 14.59
N GLY A 16 10.15 8.65 14.76
CA GLY A 16 9.30 9.16 13.68
C GLY A 16 8.70 8.10 12.75
N GLY A 17 9.42 7.03 12.40
CA GLY A 17 8.97 6.02 11.45
C GLY A 17 8.96 6.53 10.00
N ASP A 18 9.30 5.65 9.06
CA ASP A 18 9.49 6.01 7.65
C ASP A 18 8.24 6.66 7.03
N LEU A 19 7.04 6.29 7.51
CA LEU A 19 5.79 6.90 7.08
C LEU A 19 5.72 8.40 7.46
N ARG A 20 6.12 8.77 8.67
CA ARG A 20 6.09 10.17 9.09
C ARG A 20 7.07 10.99 8.28
N GLN A 21 8.28 10.49 8.08
CA GLN A 21 9.30 11.18 7.28
C GLN A 21 8.81 11.40 5.84
N TYR A 22 8.19 10.38 5.25
CA TYR A 22 7.57 10.49 3.93
C TYR A 22 6.47 11.56 3.90
N LEU A 23 5.59 11.58 4.90
CA LEU A 23 4.51 12.57 4.98
C LEU A 23 5.03 14.00 5.22
N GLU A 24 6.08 14.17 6.02
CA GLU A 24 6.72 15.47 6.25
C GLU A 24 7.36 16.03 4.97
N GLY A 25 8.04 15.18 4.20
CA GLY A 25 8.59 15.55 2.89
C GLY A 25 7.49 15.85 1.86
N LEU A 26 6.43 15.04 1.82
CA LEU A 26 5.28 15.26 0.93
C LEU A 26 4.56 16.58 1.26
N ALA A 27 4.37 16.90 2.54
CA ALA A 27 3.74 18.14 2.99
C ALA A 27 4.57 19.40 2.65
N SER A 28 5.89 19.24 2.52
CA SER A 28 6.83 20.31 2.19
C SER A 28 7.10 20.44 0.69
N ALA A 29 6.58 19.53 -0.13
CA ALA A 29 6.85 19.50 -1.56
C ALA A 29 6.03 20.56 -2.32
N GLU A 30 6.69 21.34 -3.17
CA GLU A 30 6.03 22.28 -4.09
C GLU A 30 5.08 21.57 -5.07
N ASN A 31 5.47 20.36 -5.51
CA ASN A 31 4.64 19.50 -6.35
C ASN A 31 4.54 18.11 -5.73
N MET A 32 3.41 17.84 -5.10
CA MET A 32 3.13 16.56 -4.44
C MET A 32 3.16 15.38 -5.41
N VAL A 33 2.66 15.53 -6.63
CA VAL A 33 2.65 14.42 -7.62
C VAL A 33 4.07 14.00 -7.97
N LYS A 34 4.93 14.98 -8.29
CA LYS A 34 6.33 14.73 -8.59
C LYS A 34 7.09 14.14 -7.39
N TYR A 35 6.75 14.57 -6.18
CA TYR A 35 7.33 14.00 -4.95
C TYR A 35 6.99 12.51 -4.81
N VAL A 36 5.72 12.14 -5.00
CA VAL A 36 5.28 10.73 -4.94
C VAL A 36 5.99 9.87 -6.01
N GLU A 37 6.17 10.41 -7.21
CA GLU A 37 6.89 9.71 -8.29
C GLU A 37 8.37 9.47 -7.97
N GLN A 38 9.03 10.45 -7.33
CA GLN A 38 10.45 10.40 -6.99
C GLN A 38 10.73 9.62 -5.70
N HIS A 39 9.74 9.54 -4.82
CA HIS A 39 9.82 8.89 -3.52
C HIS A 39 8.72 7.84 -3.41
N PRO A 40 8.78 6.73 -4.18
CA PRO A 40 7.78 5.69 -4.05
C PRO A 40 7.78 5.14 -2.62
N PHE A 41 6.61 5.18 -1.98
CA PHE A 41 6.43 4.73 -0.62
C PHE A 41 5.27 3.74 -0.53
N GLY A 42 5.44 2.73 0.33
CA GLY A 42 4.52 1.62 0.46
C GLY A 42 5.03 0.35 -0.24
N GLN A 43 4.22 -0.68 -0.20
CA GLN A 43 4.55 -1.95 -0.84
C GLN A 43 4.22 -1.92 -2.33
N GLU A 44 5.01 -2.68 -3.08
CA GLU A 44 4.72 -2.95 -4.48
C GLU A 44 3.36 -3.64 -4.63
N ARG A 45 2.77 -3.47 -5.81
CA ARG A 45 1.53 -4.14 -6.17
C ARG A 45 1.74 -5.65 -6.06
N ILE A 46 0.85 -6.32 -5.32
CA ILE A 46 0.78 -7.78 -5.34
C ILE A 46 0.37 -8.22 -6.74
N THR A 47 1.20 -9.02 -7.38
CA THR A 47 1.01 -9.58 -8.72
C THR A 47 0.87 -11.10 -8.66
N GLU A 48 0.42 -11.70 -9.76
CA GLU A 48 0.33 -13.16 -9.97
C GLU A 48 1.65 -13.90 -9.76
N THR A 49 2.77 -13.18 -9.85
CA THR A 49 4.12 -13.73 -9.62
C THR A 49 4.49 -13.84 -8.13
N ASN A 50 3.65 -13.34 -7.22
CA ASN A 50 3.89 -13.45 -5.78
C ASN A 50 3.72 -14.90 -5.31
N GLU A 51 4.62 -15.40 -4.47
CA GLU A 51 4.57 -16.78 -3.95
C GLU A 51 3.28 -17.12 -3.19
N PHE A 52 2.57 -16.11 -2.67
CA PHE A 52 1.31 -16.26 -1.96
C PHE A 52 0.10 -15.86 -2.82
N TRP A 53 0.23 -15.83 -4.15
CA TRP A 53 -0.85 -15.39 -5.03
C TRP A 53 -2.15 -16.15 -4.81
N ASP A 54 -2.10 -17.48 -4.69
CA ASP A 54 -3.29 -18.31 -4.45
C ASP A 54 -4.03 -17.93 -3.15
N PHE A 55 -3.28 -17.54 -2.10
CA PHE A 55 -3.86 -17.05 -0.87
C PHE A 55 -4.62 -15.73 -1.10
N TYR A 56 -4.00 -14.77 -1.78
CA TYR A 56 -4.65 -13.49 -2.07
C TYR A 56 -5.87 -13.67 -2.98
N LEU A 57 -5.79 -14.56 -3.97
CA LEU A 57 -6.89 -14.89 -4.87
C LEU A 57 -8.10 -15.46 -4.11
N ASN A 58 -7.87 -16.35 -3.14
CA ASN A 58 -8.92 -16.89 -2.29
C ASN A 58 -9.63 -15.79 -1.48
N VAL A 59 -8.87 -14.85 -0.92
CA VAL A 59 -9.46 -13.71 -0.20
C VAL A 59 -10.31 -12.85 -1.14
N ILE A 60 -9.80 -12.51 -2.32
CA ILE A 60 -10.54 -11.72 -3.33
C ILE A 60 -11.87 -12.42 -3.68
N ASN A 61 -11.83 -13.71 -3.99
CA ASN A 61 -13.02 -14.49 -4.34
C ASN A 61 -14.05 -14.51 -3.20
N SER A 62 -13.59 -14.63 -1.95
CA SER A 62 -14.48 -14.62 -0.78
C SER A 62 -15.20 -13.28 -0.59
N ILE A 63 -14.54 -12.16 -0.89
CA ILE A 63 -15.12 -10.82 -0.79
C ILE A 63 -16.10 -10.57 -1.94
N SER A 64 -15.77 -11.02 -3.16
CA SER A 64 -16.64 -10.90 -4.34
C SER A 64 -17.93 -11.72 -4.21
N ALA A 65 -17.87 -12.88 -3.53
CA ALA A 65 -19.05 -13.70 -3.25
C ALA A 65 -20.03 -13.07 -2.24
N CYS A 66 -19.62 -12.02 -1.52
CA CYS A 66 -20.47 -11.29 -0.56
C CYS A 66 -21.22 -10.08 -1.17
N GLN A 67 -21.23 -9.89 -2.49
CA GLN A 67 -22.10 -8.86 -3.09
C GLN A 67 -23.57 -9.29 -2.96
N PRO A 68 -24.45 -8.53 -2.27
CA PRO A 68 -25.88 -8.82 -2.32
C PRO A 68 -26.35 -8.62 -3.76
N GLU A 69 -27.04 -9.63 -4.30
CA GLU A 69 -27.75 -9.51 -5.58
C GLU A 69 -28.68 -8.29 -5.52
N LYS A 70 -28.61 -7.43 -6.54
CA LYS A 70 -29.49 -6.26 -6.70
C LYS A 70 -30.90 -6.67 -7.08
#